data_AF-A0A7J6XQ88-F1
#
_entry.id   AF-A0A7J6XQ88-F1
#
_cell.length_a   1.000
_cell.length_b   1.000
_cell.length_c   1.000
_cell.angle_alpha   90.00
_cell.angle_beta   90.00
_cell.angle_gamma   90.00
#
_symmetry.space_group_name_H-M   'P 1'
#
loop_
_entity.id
_entity.type
_entity.pdbx_description
1 polymer ?
#
loop_
_entity_poly.entity_id
_entity_poly.type
_entity_poly.pdbx_seq_one_letter_code
_entity_poly.pdbx_strand_id
1 'polypeptide(L)'
;MQWALTRDRIASSELQQTLHKHQKHIHAQSALWLSRTQAWSYYRLQCRGGFPVKADILGERSIFYFTEYTLREQCALLHMHSLPMNKMNKWMLLTGAAGGPPAWTAATLEQYTQASLFASGENTSETALLVDATVAVPSSPSHTVIIFNAQETSNPFLIDDTLQHTHFVTGASFSHVVGSSLSTVWSQFGYTSLKWLPASERNDFKHIAVLPGQEPHRVFDLEPVVLVHLSQTSNEHQKTILQAVPRWVLLRSLRVPLVFFGGRWLTGRQMNLDEDLKIKRDRATADMLKVPERPFSMNTLPEELPYELWLWYDDSFPYTGFPQRRHIIHNRFFYNSSQLVD
;
A
#
# COMPACT_ATOMS: atom_id res chain seq x y z
N MET A 1 18.53 11.33 -15.91
CA MET A 1 17.77 11.92 -14.78
C MET A 1 18.52 11.71 -13.46
N GLN A 2 19.56 12.49 -13.18
CA GLN A 2 20.29 12.40 -11.89
C GLN A 2 19.66 13.28 -10.80
N TRP A 3 18.86 14.30 -11.13
CA TRP A 3 18.36 15.33 -10.21
C TRP A 3 17.18 14.91 -9.31
N ALA A 4 16.62 13.74 -9.55
CA ALA A 4 15.20 13.54 -9.33
C ALA A 4 14.85 12.84 -8.00
N LEU A 5 15.84 12.65 -7.10
CA LEU A 5 15.65 12.21 -5.71
C LEU A 5 16.70 12.85 -4.80
N THR A 6 17.04 14.11 -5.03
CA THR A 6 18.18 14.71 -4.32
C THR A 6 17.92 16.10 -3.85
N ARG A 7 18.24 16.31 -2.58
CA ARG A 7 18.24 17.60 -1.91
C ARG A 7 19.20 18.62 -2.56
N ASP A 8 20.32 18.13 -3.11
CA ASP A 8 21.45 19.00 -3.50
C ASP A 8 21.84 18.97 -4.99
N ARG A 9 21.26 18.11 -5.85
CA ARG A 9 21.75 17.98 -7.26
C ARG A 9 21.14 18.97 -8.25
N ILE A 10 20.15 19.77 -7.86
CA ILE A 10 19.68 20.86 -8.72
C ILE A 10 20.74 21.95 -8.71
N ALA A 11 21.65 21.94 -9.68
CA ALA A 11 22.81 22.83 -9.68
C ALA A 11 22.46 24.32 -9.85
N SER A 12 21.36 24.63 -10.54
CA SER A 12 20.91 26.00 -10.76
C SER A 12 20.35 26.62 -9.47
N SER A 13 21.05 27.63 -8.95
CA SER A 13 20.63 28.39 -7.76
C SER A 13 19.33 29.16 -7.98
N GLU A 14 19.09 29.67 -9.19
CA GLU A 14 17.83 30.32 -9.58
C GLU A 14 16.65 29.34 -9.49
N LEU A 15 16.86 28.12 -9.99
CA LEU A 15 15.85 27.07 -9.93
C LEU A 15 15.58 26.65 -8.48
N GLN A 16 16.62 26.44 -7.67
CA GLN A 16 16.47 26.12 -6.25
C GLN A 16 15.65 27.19 -5.51
N GLN A 17 15.92 28.48 -5.74
CA GLN A 17 15.15 29.57 -5.12
C GLN A 17 13.68 29.56 -5.57
N THR A 18 13.44 29.28 -6.84
CA THR A 18 12.08 29.21 -7.40
C THR A 18 11.31 28.04 -6.82
N LEU A 19 11.92 26.86 -6.77
CA LEU A 19 11.37 25.67 -6.15
C LEU A 19 11.12 25.87 -4.65
N HIS A 20 12.02 26.54 -3.92
CA HIS A 20 11.82 26.89 -2.51
C HIS A 20 10.64 27.84 -2.31
N LYS A 21 10.47 28.85 -3.17
CA LYS A 21 9.29 29.72 -3.15
C LYS A 21 8.01 28.93 -3.41
N HIS A 22 8.04 28.00 -4.36
CA HIS A 22 6.90 27.14 -4.67
C HIS A 22 6.57 26.20 -3.50
N GLN A 23 7.58 25.55 -2.90
CA GLN A 23 7.46 24.72 -1.70
C GLN A 23 6.76 25.47 -0.57
N LYS A 24 7.18 26.71 -0.29
CA LYS A 24 6.54 27.57 0.71
C LYS A 24 5.09 27.91 0.35
N HIS A 25 4.83 28.19 -0.92
CA HIS A 25 3.48 28.50 -1.42
C HIS A 25 2.51 27.33 -1.25
N ILE A 26 2.97 26.10 -1.45
CA ILE A 26 2.16 24.89 -1.25
C ILE A 26 2.22 24.33 0.18
N HIS A 27 2.95 24.99 1.08
CA HIS A 27 3.19 24.55 2.46
C HIS A 27 3.80 23.14 2.58
N ALA A 28 4.63 22.74 1.60
CA ALA A 28 5.32 21.46 1.64
C ALA A 28 6.59 21.52 2.54
N GLN A 29 6.86 20.44 3.26
CA GLN A 29 8.05 20.24 4.09
C GLN A 29 9.16 19.49 3.36
N SER A 30 8.82 18.66 2.35
CA SER A 30 9.82 17.91 1.60
C SER A 30 10.73 18.83 0.79
N ALA A 31 12.03 18.62 0.93
CA ALA A 31 13.05 19.25 0.11
C ALA A 31 13.38 18.43 -1.15
N LEU A 32 12.80 17.23 -1.30
CA LEU A 32 13.01 16.37 -2.46
C LEU A 32 12.05 16.73 -3.59
N TRP A 33 12.58 16.66 -4.81
CA TRP A 33 11.90 17.00 -6.05
C TRP A 33 12.04 15.87 -7.05
N LEU A 34 10.93 15.56 -7.73
CA LEU A 34 10.77 14.41 -8.59
C LEU A 34 10.51 14.81 -10.03
N SER A 35 10.96 13.97 -10.95
CA SER A 35 10.54 14.08 -12.35
C SER A 35 9.13 13.52 -12.55
N ARG A 36 8.48 13.92 -13.64
CA ARG A 36 7.17 13.37 -14.03
C ARG A 36 7.16 11.85 -14.09
N THR A 37 8.21 11.24 -14.66
CA THR A 37 8.31 9.78 -14.80
C THR A 37 8.35 9.09 -13.44
N GLN A 38 9.11 9.63 -12.48
CA GLN A 38 9.17 9.06 -11.14
C GLN A 38 7.89 9.29 -10.35
N ALA A 39 7.34 10.51 -10.39
CA ALA A 39 6.04 10.79 -9.78
C ALA A 39 4.95 9.84 -10.31
N TRP A 40 5.06 9.43 -11.58
CA TRP A 40 4.18 8.42 -12.18
C TRP A 40 4.40 7.03 -11.60
N SER A 41 5.64 6.57 -11.42
CA SER A 41 5.97 5.29 -10.79
C SER A 41 5.41 5.15 -9.36
N TYR A 42 5.17 6.28 -8.67
CA TYR A 42 4.61 6.33 -7.32
C TYR A 42 3.12 6.77 -7.30
N TYR A 43 2.28 6.26 -8.22
CA TYR A 43 0.98 6.86 -8.59
C TYR A 43 -0.09 7.00 -7.49
N ARG A 44 -0.74 8.19 -7.49
CA ARG A 44 -2.16 8.49 -7.80
C ARG A 44 -2.21 10.01 -7.96
N LEU A 45 -2.03 10.52 -9.18
CA LEU A 45 -2.02 11.95 -9.48
C LEU A 45 -3.43 12.56 -9.23
N GLN A 46 -3.70 12.99 -8.00
CA GLN A 46 -4.43 14.23 -7.74
C GLN A 46 -3.43 15.30 -7.30
N CYS A 47 -2.30 15.41 -8.00
CA CYS A 47 -1.31 16.44 -7.74
C CYS A 47 -1.82 17.79 -8.26
N ARG A 48 -1.44 18.89 -7.61
CA ARG A 48 -1.77 20.26 -8.01
C ARG A 48 -0.98 20.73 -9.25
N GLY A 49 -0.88 19.88 -10.27
CA GLY A 49 -0.30 20.20 -11.59
C GLY A 49 1.23 20.19 -11.68
N GLY A 50 1.97 20.08 -10.57
CA GLY A 50 3.42 20.21 -10.55
C GLY A 50 3.91 21.61 -10.95
N PHE A 51 5.23 21.83 -10.88
CA PHE A 51 5.84 23.10 -11.24
C PHE A 51 6.52 23.03 -12.62
N PRO A 52 6.08 23.82 -13.61
CA PRO A 52 6.70 23.83 -14.93
C PRO A 52 7.99 24.65 -14.93
N VAL A 53 9.06 24.09 -15.49
CA VAL A 53 10.37 24.73 -15.60
C VAL A 53 11.03 24.45 -16.92
N LYS A 54 11.83 25.41 -17.41
CA LYS A 54 12.56 25.24 -18.65
C LYS A 54 13.63 24.16 -18.49
N ALA A 55 13.67 23.22 -19.43
CA ALA A 55 14.59 22.09 -19.43
C ALA A 55 16.06 22.55 -19.37
N ASP A 56 16.38 23.64 -20.06
CA ASP A 56 17.75 24.17 -20.15
C ASP A 56 18.31 24.64 -18.80
N ILE A 57 17.43 25.03 -17.87
CA ILE A 57 17.83 25.47 -16.51
C ILE A 57 18.33 24.28 -15.67
N LEU A 58 17.97 23.05 -16.05
CA LEU A 58 18.45 21.82 -15.43
C LEU A 58 19.82 21.35 -15.99
N GLY A 59 20.35 22.03 -17.01
CA GLY A 59 21.59 21.71 -17.72
C GLY A 59 21.36 21.19 -19.14
N GLU A 60 22.43 21.17 -19.95
CA GLU A 60 22.38 20.60 -21.30
C GLU A 60 22.05 19.10 -21.27
N ARG A 61 21.08 18.70 -22.09
CA ARG A 61 20.64 17.30 -22.20
C ARG A 61 21.10 16.72 -23.52
N SER A 62 21.90 15.65 -23.44
CA SER A 62 22.29 14.86 -24.62
C SER A 62 21.30 13.74 -24.95
N ILE A 63 20.35 13.47 -24.04
CA ILE A 63 19.40 12.36 -24.14
C ILE A 63 18.02 12.80 -23.63
N PHE A 64 16.98 12.45 -24.37
CA PHE A 64 15.59 12.77 -24.08
C PHE A 64 14.75 11.51 -23.87
N TYR A 65 13.71 11.62 -23.04
CA TYR A 65 12.75 10.53 -22.92
C TYR A 65 11.83 10.55 -24.13
N PHE A 66 11.50 9.37 -24.63
CA PHE A 66 10.59 9.23 -25.77
C PHE A 66 9.22 9.90 -25.56
N THR A 67 8.73 9.96 -24.32
CA THR A 67 7.48 10.65 -23.96
C THR A 67 7.53 12.18 -24.02
N GLU A 68 8.71 12.79 -24.14
CA GLU A 68 8.85 14.25 -24.20
C GLU A 68 8.56 14.82 -25.60
N TYR A 69 8.44 13.94 -26.60
CA TYR A 69 8.13 14.27 -27.99
C TYR A 69 6.62 14.26 -28.24
N THR A 70 6.15 15.00 -29.23
CA THR A 70 4.75 14.91 -29.70
C THR A 70 4.48 13.52 -30.29
N LEU A 71 3.21 13.09 -30.34
CA LEU A 71 2.85 11.79 -30.93
C LEU A 71 3.39 11.62 -32.36
N ARG A 72 3.42 12.70 -33.15
CA ARG A 72 3.96 12.69 -34.51
C ARG A 72 5.47 12.43 -34.54
N GLU A 73 6.22 13.08 -33.66
CA GLU A 73 7.68 12.94 -33.53
C GLU A 73 8.04 11.58 -32.93
N GLN A 74 7.28 11.10 -31.95
CA GLN A 74 7.38 9.75 -31.42
C GLN A 74 7.28 8.71 -32.53
N CYS A 75 6.25 8.79 -33.38
CA CYS A 75 6.11 7.89 -34.53
C CYS A 75 7.34 7.99 -35.46
N ALA A 76 7.79 9.20 -35.78
CA ALA A 76 8.97 9.40 -36.64
C ALA A 76 10.25 8.77 -36.05
N LEU A 77 10.47 8.92 -34.75
CA LEU A 77 11.61 8.34 -34.03
C LEU A 77 11.55 6.81 -33.97
N LEU A 78 10.38 6.23 -33.74
CA LEU A 78 10.20 4.77 -33.80
C LEU A 78 10.48 4.22 -35.20
N HIS A 79 10.17 4.97 -36.25
CA HIS A 79 10.47 4.58 -37.62
C HIS A 79 11.98 4.62 -37.96
N MET A 80 12.81 5.31 -37.16
CA MET A 80 14.26 5.30 -37.33
C MET A 80 14.94 4.07 -36.71
N HIS A 81 14.28 3.39 -35.77
CA HIS A 81 14.79 2.18 -35.13
C HIS A 81 14.19 0.92 -35.78
N SER A 82 15.03 -0.07 -36.10
CA SER A 82 14.55 -1.37 -36.56
C SER A 82 13.93 -2.16 -35.40
N LEU A 83 12.61 -2.14 -35.33
CA LEU A 83 11.84 -2.87 -34.31
C LEU A 83 11.99 -4.38 -34.49
N PRO A 84 11.99 -5.19 -33.41
CA PRO A 84 11.94 -6.64 -33.53
C PRO A 84 10.63 -7.03 -34.22
N MET A 85 10.76 -7.54 -35.45
CA MET A 85 9.66 -7.95 -36.29
C MET A 85 9.65 -9.46 -36.47
N ASN A 86 8.46 -10.05 -36.53
CA ASN A 86 8.35 -11.45 -36.98
C ASN A 86 8.48 -11.56 -38.51
N LYS A 87 8.46 -12.80 -39.02
CA LYS A 87 8.52 -13.11 -40.45
C LYS A 87 7.38 -12.51 -41.30
N MET A 88 6.35 -11.96 -40.66
CA MET A 88 5.21 -11.29 -41.29
C MET A 88 5.28 -9.76 -41.15
N ASN A 89 6.45 -9.20 -40.80
CA ASN A 89 6.69 -7.77 -40.56
C ASN A 89 5.77 -7.14 -39.49
N LYS A 90 5.28 -7.95 -38.54
CA LYS A 90 4.53 -7.43 -37.39
C LYS A 90 5.52 -7.16 -36.26
N TRP A 91 5.41 -5.98 -35.64
CA TRP A 91 6.17 -5.65 -34.43
C TRP A 91 5.83 -6.63 -33.32
N MET A 92 6.86 -7.05 -32.59
CA MET A 92 6.73 -8.08 -31.56
C MET A 92 6.99 -7.50 -30.18
N LEU A 93 6.18 -7.90 -29.21
CA LEU A 93 6.37 -7.63 -27.80
C LEU A 93 6.56 -8.94 -27.04
N LEU A 94 7.49 -8.98 -26.10
CA LEU A 94 7.64 -10.10 -25.19
C LEU A 94 6.62 -9.95 -24.06
N THR A 95 5.66 -10.88 -23.98
CA THR A 95 4.60 -10.89 -22.97
C THR A 95 4.84 -12.02 -21.96
N GLY A 96 4.74 -11.73 -20.67
CA GLY A 96 4.68 -12.75 -19.62
C GLY A 96 3.23 -13.20 -19.40
N ALA A 97 2.96 -14.50 -19.51
CA ALA A 97 1.67 -15.05 -19.12
C ALA A 97 1.68 -15.34 -17.60
N ALA A 98 0.58 -15.05 -16.90
CA ALA A 98 0.43 -15.44 -15.50
C ALA A 98 0.54 -16.97 -15.37
N GLY A 99 1.68 -17.46 -14.89
CA GLY A 99 1.96 -18.88 -14.70
C GLY A 99 2.56 -19.63 -15.91
N GLY A 100 3.09 -18.95 -16.93
CA GLY A 100 3.73 -19.60 -18.09
C GLY A 100 5.02 -18.90 -18.57
N PRO A 101 5.81 -19.55 -19.44
CA PRO A 101 7.03 -18.95 -19.99
C PRO A 101 6.69 -17.75 -20.89
N PRO A 102 7.60 -16.77 -21.01
CA PRO A 102 7.38 -15.58 -21.81
C PRO A 102 7.21 -15.93 -23.30
N ALA A 103 6.28 -15.25 -23.96
CA ALA A 103 5.94 -15.48 -25.37
C ALA A 103 5.95 -14.17 -26.17
N TRP A 104 6.47 -14.24 -27.40
CA TRP A 104 6.47 -13.11 -28.34
C TRP A 104 5.10 -13.00 -29.01
N THR A 105 4.43 -11.87 -28.86
CA THR A 105 3.12 -11.58 -29.45
C THR A 105 3.19 -10.36 -30.36
N ALA A 106 2.32 -10.28 -31.36
CA ALA A 106 2.25 -9.12 -32.24
C ALA A 106 1.68 -7.92 -31.48
N ALA A 107 2.37 -6.78 -31.51
CA ALA A 107 1.94 -5.56 -30.83
C ALA A 107 1.42 -4.51 -31.82
N THR A 108 0.41 -3.77 -31.36
CA THR A 108 0.01 -2.50 -31.96
C THR A 108 1.03 -1.40 -31.64
N LEU A 109 1.02 -0.29 -32.41
CA LEU A 109 1.89 0.87 -32.16
C LEU A 109 1.75 1.36 -30.72
N GLU A 110 0.50 1.49 -30.26
CA GLU A 110 0.13 1.97 -28.94
C GLU A 110 0.61 1.03 -27.83
N GLN A 111 0.45 -0.28 -28.00
CA GLN A 111 0.96 -1.28 -27.05
C GLN A 111 2.49 -1.26 -26.96
N TYR A 112 3.19 -1.05 -28.07
CA TYR A 112 4.64 -0.92 -28.09
C TYR A 112 5.12 0.36 -27.40
N THR A 113 4.40 1.47 -27.58
CA THR A 113 4.68 2.74 -26.89
C THR A 113 4.48 2.61 -25.38
N GLN A 114 3.40 1.94 -24.97
CA GLN A 114 3.04 1.74 -23.57
C GLN A 114 3.96 0.72 -22.86
N ALA A 115 4.33 -0.37 -23.52
CA ALA A 115 5.23 -1.39 -22.94
C ALA A 115 6.69 -0.90 -22.81
N SER A 116 7.05 0.15 -23.53
CA SER A 116 8.31 0.88 -23.36
C SER A 116 8.29 1.85 -22.16
N LEU A 117 7.14 1.95 -21.47
CA LEU A 117 6.85 2.89 -20.39
C LEU A 117 6.23 2.23 -19.16
N PHE A 118 5.97 0.92 -19.21
CA PHE A 118 5.49 0.13 -18.11
C PHE A 118 6.47 -1.02 -17.89
N ALA A 119 6.98 -1.22 -16.68
CA ALA A 119 6.91 -2.58 -16.17
C ALA A 119 5.78 -2.73 -15.17
N SER A 120 5.44 -3.99 -15.05
CA SER A 120 4.57 -4.53 -14.06
C SER A 120 5.45 -5.47 -13.24
N GLY A 121 5.90 -4.99 -12.08
CA GLY A 121 6.12 -5.82 -10.91
C GLY A 121 7.42 -6.61 -10.79
N GLU A 122 8.12 -6.30 -9.69
CA GLU A 122 9.04 -7.09 -8.88
C GLU A 122 10.25 -7.74 -9.58
N ASN A 123 11.40 -7.07 -9.41
CA ASN A 123 12.79 -7.53 -9.62
C ASN A 123 13.51 -7.27 -10.96
N THR A 124 13.03 -6.39 -11.83
CA THR A 124 13.88 -5.88 -12.94
C THR A 124 13.58 -4.43 -13.30
N SER A 125 14.65 -3.66 -13.49
CA SER A 125 14.70 -2.25 -13.89
C SER A 125 13.79 -1.91 -15.07
N GLU A 126 12.85 -0.99 -14.85
CA GLU A 126 11.93 -0.48 -15.88
C GLU A 126 12.66 0.40 -16.90
N THR A 127 12.76 -0.12 -18.13
CA THR A 127 13.43 0.52 -19.26
C THR A 127 12.55 1.58 -19.90
N ALA A 128 12.80 2.84 -19.58
CA ALA A 128 12.36 3.96 -20.40
C ALA A 128 13.17 4.00 -21.71
N LEU A 129 12.51 4.14 -22.86
CA LEU A 129 13.22 4.40 -24.12
C LEU A 129 13.80 5.81 -24.13
N LEU A 130 15.12 5.86 -24.27
CA LEU A 130 15.93 7.06 -24.34
C LEU A 130 16.32 7.33 -25.79
N VAL A 131 16.12 8.57 -26.24
CA VAL A 131 16.45 9.02 -27.59
C VAL A 131 17.67 9.93 -27.50
N ASP A 132 18.72 9.60 -28.25
CA ASP A 132 19.92 10.44 -28.38
C ASP A 132 19.58 11.75 -29.11
N ALA A 133 20.06 12.88 -28.58
CA ALA A 133 19.84 14.21 -29.16
C ALA A 133 20.32 14.32 -30.62
N THR A 134 21.36 13.56 -30.99
CA THR A 134 21.90 13.52 -32.36
C THR A 134 20.95 12.84 -33.35
N VAL A 135 20.13 11.91 -32.88
CA VAL A 135 19.12 11.18 -33.67
C VAL A 135 17.80 11.97 -33.73
N ALA A 136 17.53 12.81 -32.73
CA ALA A 136 16.31 13.59 -32.62
C ALA A 136 16.19 14.77 -33.60
N VAL A 137 17.21 15.06 -34.40
CA VAL A 137 17.26 16.25 -35.27
C VAL A 137 16.28 16.11 -36.47
N PRO A 138 15.43 17.11 -36.78
CA PRO A 138 15.42 18.48 -36.26
C PRO A 138 14.50 18.73 -35.05
N SER A 139 13.76 17.73 -34.57
CA SER A 139 12.79 17.88 -33.49
C SER A 139 13.46 17.89 -32.10
N SER A 140 13.44 19.03 -31.42
CA SER A 140 13.74 19.09 -29.99
C SER A 140 12.46 18.85 -29.19
N PRO A 141 12.44 17.94 -28.20
CA PRO A 141 11.26 17.69 -27.39
C PRO A 141 10.93 18.88 -26.48
N SER A 142 9.76 18.85 -25.85
CA SER A 142 9.21 19.96 -25.06
C SER A 142 10.24 20.65 -24.15
N HIS A 143 10.41 21.96 -24.33
CA HIS A 143 11.31 22.81 -23.53
C HIS A 143 10.88 22.94 -22.06
N THR A 144 9.73 22.39 -21.67
CA THR A 144 9.19 22.52 -20.31
C THR A 144 9.12 21.16 -19.63
N VAL A 145 9.90 21.00 -18.57
CA VAL A 145 9.85 19.86 -17.66
C VAL A 145 8.91 20.21 -16.51
N ILE A 146 8.05 19.27 -16.12
CA ILE A 146 7.24 19.40 -14.92
C ILE A 146 7.96 18.67 -13.79
N ILE A 147 8.23 19.41 -12.70
CA ILE A 147 8.84 18.89 -11.48
C ILE A 147 7.77 18.83 -10.40
N PHE A 148 7.76 17.75 -9.62
CA PHE A 148 6.83 17.55 -8.52
C PHE A 148 7.59 17.59 -7.20
N ASN A 149 7.06 18.21 -6.15
CA ASN A 149 7.60 17.99 -4.82
C ASN A 149 7.34 16.53 -4.43
N ALA A 150 8.26 15.86 -3.72
CA ALA A 150 8.05 14.47 -3.31
C ALA A 150 6.80 14.32 -2.44
N GLN A 151 6.46 15.34 -1.64
CA GLN A 151 5.20 15.42 -0.91
C GLN A 151 3.96 15.55 -1.78
N GLU A 152 4.05 15.67 -3.10
CA GLU A 152 2.85 15.64 -3.94
C GLU A 152 2.52 14.22 -4.44
N THR A 153 3.37 13.23 -4.18
CA THR A 153 3.15 11.82 -4.59
C THR A 153 2.28 11.03 -3.63
N SER A 154 1.73 9.87 -4.01
CA SER A 154 0.79 9.11 -3.16
C SER A 154 1.41 8.49 -1.90
N ASN A 155 2.73 8.36 -1.82
CA ASN A 155 3.39 7.90 -0.60
C ASN A 155 4.74 8.62 -0.42
N PRO A 156 4.71 9.86 0.07
CA PRO A 156 5.89 10.71 0.08
C PRO A 156 6.97 10.21 1.04
N PHE A 157 6.60 9.38 2.02
CA PHE A 157 7.50 8.77 3.02
C PHE A 157 8.36 7.63 2.46
N LEU A 158 7.97 7.03 1.33
CA LEU A 158 8.83 6.05 0.64
C LEU A 158 9.98 6.73 -0.11
N ILE A 159 9.80 8.01 -0.41
CA ILE A 159 10.67 8.79 -1.29
C ILE A 159 11.58 9.69 -0.45
N ASP A 160 11.01 10.31 0.59
CA ASP A 160 11.69 11.21 1.50
C ASP A 160 11.60 10.65 2.93
N ASP A 161 12.70 10.05 3.39
CA ASP A 161 12.86 9.47 4.72
C ASP A 161 12.96 10.53 5.83
N THR A 162 13.17 11.79 5.45
CA THR A 162 13.14 12.92 6.39
C THR A 162 11.71 13.30 6.77
N LEU A 163 10.72 12.86 6.00
CA LEU A 163 9.32 13.01 6.36
C LEU A 163 8.96 11.94 7.38
N GLN A 164 8.46 12.37 8.53
CA GLN A 164 7.97 11.47 9.55
C GLN A 164 6.63 11.98 10.06
N HIS A 165 5.68 11.07 10.22
CA HIS A 165 4.50 11.37 11.03
C HIS A 165 4.98 11.50 12.46
N THR A 166 4.82 12.70 13.00
CA THR A 166 5.22 13.01 14.37
C THR A 166 4.02 13.42 15.18
N HIS A 167 4.03 13.00 16.43
CA HIS A 167 3.09 13.47 17.40
C HIS A 167 3.31 14.96 17.63
N PHE A 168 2.25 15.77 17.53
CA PHE A 168 2.38 17.22 17.55
C PHE A 168 3.09 17.75 18.80
N VAL A 169 2.78 17.18 19.97
CA VAL A 169 3.28 17.67 21.26
C VAL A 169 4.62 17.06 21.65
N THR A 170 4.69 15.74 21.75
CA THR A 170 5.92 15.07 22.15
C THR A 170 7.02 15.16 21.10
N GLY A 171 6.67 15.49 19.84
CA GLY A 171 7.59 15.45 18.71
C GLY A 171 8.04 14.03 18.35
N ALA A 172 7.53 13.01 19.06
CA ALA A 172 7.94 11.63 18.86
C ALA A 172 7.38 11.10 17.54
N SER A 173 8.18 10.33 16.82
CA SER A 173 7.76 9.64 15.60
C SER A 173 6.70 8.58 15.94
N PHE A 174 5.66 8.49 15.11
CA PHE A 174 4.67 7.43 15.25
C PHE A 174 5.27 6.06 14.90
N SER A 175 4.68 4.99 15.43
CA SER A 175 5.03 3.63 15.03
C SER A 175 4.76 3.42 13.53
N HIS A 176 5.50 2.49 12.92
CA HIS A 176 5.44 2.24 11.47
C HIS A 176 4.00 1.94 10.96
N VAL A 177 3.21 1.21 11.74
CA VAL A 177 1.81 0.88 11.39
C VAL A 177 0.95 2.15 11.31
N VAL A 178 1.02 3.00 12.34
CA VAL A 178 0.26 4.25 12.41
C VAL A 178 0.73 5.22 11.33
N GLY A 179 2.05 5.35 11.12
CA GLY A 179 2.62 6.16 10.05
C GLY A 179 2.13 5.73 8.67
N SER A 180 2.11 4.43 8.37
CA SER A 180 1.64 3.88 7.09
C SER A 180 0.15 4.17 6.85
N SER A 181 -0.69 4.02 7.87
CA SER A 181 -2.12 4.36 7.79
C SER A 181 -2.34 5.85 7.55
N LEU A 182 -1.57 6.72 8.21
CA LEU A 182 -1.65 8.17 8.03
C LEU A 182 -1.21 8.61 6.62
N SER A 183 -0.20 7.97 6.03
CA SER A 183 0.21 8.20 4.63
C SER A 183 -0.90 7.84 3.64
N THR A 184 -1.65 6.78 3.95
CA THR A 184 -2.81 6.35 3.13
C THR A 184 -3.94 7.38 3.20
N VAL A 185 -4.22 7.92 4.38
CA VAL A 185 -5.22 8.99 4.58
C VAL A 185 -4.79 10.28 3.88
N TRP A 186 -3.52 10.66 4.03
CA TRP A 186 -2.94 11.82 3.37
C TRP A 186 -3.11 11.78 1.84
N SER A 187 -2.86 10.64 1.20
CA SER A 187 -2.99 10.49 -0.25
C SER A 187 -4.43 10.42 -0.76
N GLN A 188 -5.36 9.93 0.05
CA GLN A 188 -6.78 9.84 -0.34
C GLN A 188 -7.51 11.18 -0.22
N PHE A 189 -7.10 12.01 0.74
CA PHE A 189 -7.86 13.22 1.11
C PHE A 189 -7.07 14.52 0.93
N GLY A 190 -5.85 14.45 0.39
CA GLY A 190 -5.05 15.63 0.04
C GLY A 190 -4.62 16.45 1.25
N TYR A 191 -4.47 15.82 2.42
CA TYR A 191 -3.90 16.49 3.59
C TYR A 191 -2.45 16.88 3.27
N THR A 192 -1.89 17.88 3.94
CA THR A 192 -0.48 18.29 3.75
C THR A 192 0.29 18.34 5.06
N SER A 193 -0.38 18.03 6.18
CA SER A 193 0.21 18.07 7.51
C SER A 193 0.79 16.73 7.94
N LEU A 194 2.04 16.76 8.42
CA LEU A 194 2.74 15.62 9.02
C LEU A 194 2.60 15.54 10.55
N LYS A 195 1.86 16.48 11.15
CA LYS A 195 1.71 16.55 12.60
C LYS A 195 0.27 16.25 12.98
N TRP A 196 0.11 15.23 13.81
CA TRP A 196 -1.18 14.76 14.27
C TRP A 196 -1.24 14.77 15.79
N LEU A 197 -2.38 15.20 16.31
CA LEU A 197 -2.72 15.25 17.72
C LEU A 197 -3.86 14.25 17.97
N PRO A 198 -3.69 13.22 18.81
CA PRO A 198 -4.77 12.35 19.24
C PRO A 198 -5.91 13.18 19.86
N ALA A 199 -7.14 12.93 19.44
CA ALA A 199 -8.30 13.65 19.94
C ALA A 199 -8.50 13.45 21.45
N SER A 200 -8.07 12.29 21.98
CA SER A 200 -8.07 11.99 23.41
C SER A 200 -7.13 12.88 24.22
N GLU A 201 -6.04 13.33 23.62
CA GLU A 201 -4.99 14.12 24.30
C GLU A 201 -5.17 15.63 24.08
N ARG A 202 -6.16 16.05 23.28
CA ARG A 202 -6.44 17.47 23.02
C ARG A 202 -6.52 18.31 24.30
N ASN A 203 -7.23 17.80 25.31
CA ASN A 203 -7.49 18.55 26.54
C ASN A 203 -6.23 18.71 27.42
N ASP A 204 -5.18 17.95 27.14
CA ASP A 204 -3.92 18.01 27.88
C ASP A 204 -3.07 19.23 27.44
N PHE A 205 -3.43 19.86 26.32
CA PHE A 205 -2.67 20.96 25.73
C PHE A 205 -3.43 22.29 25.73
N LYS A 206 -3.09 23.16 26.70
CA LYS A 206 -3.73 24.47 26.88
C LYS A 206 -3.38 25.51 25.79
N HIS A 207 -2.29 25.28 25.06
CA HIS A 207 -1.75 26.19 24.05
C HIS A 207 -2.02 25.70 22.63
N ILE A 208 -2.92 24.73 22.46
CA ILE A 208 -3.22 24.15 21.15
C ILE A 208 -4.74 24.08 21.04
N ALA A 209 -5.31 24.93 20.20
CA ALA A 209 -6.76 25.00 20.00
C ALA A 209 -7.14 24.34 18.66
N VAL A 210 -8.23 23.58 18.66
CA VAL A 210 -8.85 23.10 17.42
C VAL A 210 -9.64 24.25 16.80
N LEU A 211 -9.43 24.50 15.50
CA LEU A 211 -10.20 25.48 14.74
C LEU A 211 -11.71 25.22 14.88
N PRO A 212 -12.54 26.27 15.03
CA PRO A 212 -13.98 26.10 15.16
C PRO A 212 -14.58 25.27 14.02
N GLY A 213 -15.40 24.27 14.37
CA GLY A 213 -16.11 23.42 13.41
C GLY A 213 -15.29 22.27 12.81
N GLN A 214 -14.05 22.04 13.25
CA GLN A 214 -13.25 20.90 12.80
C GLN A 214 -13.53 19.64 13.63
N GLU A 215 -13.75 18.52 12.94
CA GLU A 215 -13.91 17.19 13.56
C GLU A 215 -12.63 16.36 13.42
N PRO A 216 -12.33 15.49 14.39
CA PRO A 216 -11.15 14.66 14.31
C PRO A 216 -11.35 13.53 13.30
N HIS A 217 -10.29 13.23 12.55
CA HIS A 217 -10.29 12.17 11.56
C HIS A 217 -10.23 10.80 12.24
N ARG A 218 -11.05 9.85 11.77
CA ARG A 218 -11.05 8.47 12.24
C ARG A 218 -9.95 7.68 11.53
N VAL A 219 -9.10 7.03 12.31
CA VAL A 219 -8.01 6.16 11.86
C VAL A 219 -8.19 4.78 12.49
N PHE A 220 -8.06 3.73 11.70
CA PHE A 220 -8.09 2.36 12.18
C PHE A 220 -6.69 1.94 12.59
N ASP A 221 -6.53 1.56 13.85
CA ASP A 221 -5.32 0.97 14.40
C ASP A 221 -5.54 -0.55 14.52
N LEU A 222 -4.63 -1.33 13.96
CA LEU A 222 -4.77 -2.78 13.83
C LEU A 222 -3.86 -3.46 14.85
N GLU A 223 -4.44 -3.94 15.96
CA GLU A 223 -3.69 -4.70 16.96
C GLU A 223 -3.64 -6.18 16.56
N PRO A 224 -2.46 -6.75 16.25
CA PRO A 224 -2.36 -8.14 15.83
C PRO A 224 -2.69 -9.08 17.00
N VAL A 225 -3.55 -10.06 16.74
CA VAL A 225 -3.87 -11.15 17.67
C VAL A 225 -3.66 -12.50 16.98
N VAL A 226 -3.03 -13.41 17.72
CA VAL A 226 -2.81 -14.79 17.28
C VAL A 226 -3.85 -15.67 17.96
N LEU A 227 -4.68 -16.32 17.15
CA LEU A 227 -5.78 -17.15 17.62
C LEU A 227 -5.52 -18.61 17.27
N VAL A 228 -5.63 -19.48 18.26
CA VAL A 228 -5.40 -20.92 18.16
C VAL A 228 -6.72 -21.63 18.38
N HIS A 229 -7.09 -22.54 17.46
CA HIS A 229 -8.29 -23.34 17.66
C HIS A 229 -8.07 -24.36 18.78
N LEU A 230 -9.08 -24.67 19.59
CA LEU A 230 -8.93 -25.57 20.73
C LEU A 230 -8.34 -26.94 20.34
N SER A 231 -8.71 -27.48 19.18
CA SER A 231 -8.19 -28.77 18.68
C SER A 231 -6.68 -28.77 18.38
N GLN A 232 -6.07 -27.59 18.25
CA GLN A 232 -4.63 -27.42 18.01
C GLN A 232 -3.82 -27.54 19.31
N THR A 233 -4.47 -27.48 20.47
CA THR A 233 -3.82 -27.60 21.79
C THR A 233 -3.69 -29.06 22.24
N SER A 234 -2.88 -29.33 23.27
CA SER A 234 -2.72 -30.69 23.81
C SER A 234 -4.05 -31.22 24.39
N ASN A 235 -4.25 -32.54 24.37
CA ASN A 235 -5.45 -33.17 24.93
C ASN A 235 -5.72 -32.79 26.39
N GLU A 236 -4.67 -32.60 27.19
CA GLU A 236 -4.78 -32.16 28.59
C GLU A 236 -5.30 -30.72 28.70
N HIS A 237 -4.78 -29.82 27.85
CA HIS A 237 -5.22 -28.44 27.79
C HIS A 237 -6.67 -28.34 27.29
N GLN A 238 -7.03 -29.12 26.27
CA GLN A 238 -8.40 -29.22 25.77
C GLN A 238 -9.39 -29.62 26.88
N LYS A 239 -9.08 -30.69 27.64
CA LYS A 239 -9.92 -31.13 28.76
C LYS A 239 -10.07 -30.05 29.82
N THR A 240 -8.98 -29.37 30.17
CA THR A 240 -8.97 -28.29 31.17
C THR A 240 -9.89 -27.15 30.75
N ILE A 241 -9.77 -26.68 29.51
CA ILE A 241 -10.63 -25.62 28.96
C ILE A 241 -12.10 -26.09 28.91
N LEU A 242 -12.37 -27.31 28.42
CA LEU A 242 -13.73 -27.86 28.32
C LEU A 242 -14.40 -28.09 29.68
N GLN A 243 -13.63 -28.28 30.75
CA GLN A 243 -14.15 -28.37 32.12
C GLN A 243 -14.46 -27.00 32.73
N ALA A 244 -13.63 -25.99 32.41
CA ALA A 244 -13.78 -24.64 32.94
C ALA A 244 -14.78 -23.78 32.16
N VAL A 245 -15.04 -24.11 30.90
CA VAL A 245 -15.88 -23.31 30.02
C VAL A 245 -17.35 -23.34 30.45
N PRO A 246 -18.04 -22.19 30.54
CA PRO A 246 -19.45 -22.15 30.87
C PRO A 246 -20.32 -22.91 29.85
N ARG A 247 -21.38 -23.59 30.31
CA ARG A 247 -22.29 -24.36 29.45
C ARG A 247 -22.87 -23.55 28.28
N TRP A 248 -23.17 -22.27 28.49
CA TRP A 248 -23.71 -21.40 27.43
C TRP A 248 -22.69 -21.16 26.30
N VAL A 249 -21.39 -21.12 26.60
CA VAL A 249 -20.31 -20.96 25.62
C VAL A 249 -20.24 -22.21 24.75
N LEU A 250 -20.27 -23.40 25.36
CA LEU A 250 -20.30 -24.68 24.64
C LEU A 250 -21.50 -24.77 23.69
N LEU A 251 -22.70 -24.40 24.14
CA LEU A 251 -23.89 -24.44 23.28
C LEU A 251 -23.81 -23.43 22.13
N ARG A 252 -23.19 -22.27 22.36
CA ARG A 252 -23.09 -21.20 21.37
C ARG A 252 -21.95 -21.42 20.38
N SER A 253 -20.85 -22.03 20.81
CA SER A 253 -19.73 -22.42 19.92
C SER A 253 -20.13 -23.47 18.90
N LEU A 254 -21.23 -24.19 19.14
CA LEU A 254 -21.87 -25.03 18.13
C LEU A 254 -22.52 -24.24 16.99
N ARG A 255 -22.48 -22.91 16.95
CA ARG A 255 -23.08 -22.11 15.86
C ARG A 255 -22.20 -20.97 15.39
N VAL A 256 -21.42 -20.38 16.30
CA VAL A 256 -20.57 -19.23 16.02
C VAL A 256 -19.22 -19.39 16.71
N PRO A 257 -18.11 -18.95 16.10
CA PRO A 257 -16.81 -18.95 16.74
C PRO A 257 -16.79 -18.09 17.99
N LEU A 258 -16.25 -18.63 19.08
CA LEU A 258 -16.03 -17.92 20.33
C LEU A 258 -14.55 -17.94 20.69
N VAL A 259 -14.02 -16.78 21.05
CA VAL A 259 -12.64 -16.56 21.44
C VAL A 259 -12.56 -16.31 22.93
N PHE A 260 -11.66 -16.99 23.63
CA PHE A 260 -11.30 -16.62 24.99
C PHE A 260 -10.21 -15.54 24.98
N PHE A 261 -10.54 -14.34 25.45
CA PHE A 261 -9.66 -13.17 25.47
C PHE A 261 -9.91 -12.32 26.72
N GLY A 262 -8.85 -11.90 27.41
CA GLY A 262 -8.96 -11.05 28.60
C GLY A 262 -9.86 -11.63 29.72
N GLY A 263 -9.86 -12.96 29.88
CA GLY A 263 -10.68 -13.67 30.86
C GLY A 263 -12.17 -13.79 30.49
N ARG A 264 -12.56 -13.45 29.26
CA ARG A 264 -13.96 -13.50 28.79
C ARG A 264 -14.08 -14.27 27.49
N TRP A 265 -15.27 -14.83 27.25
CA TRP A 265 -15.63 -15.47 25.98
C TRP A 265 -16.37 -14.45 25.09
N LEU A 266 -15.78 -14.14 23.94
CA LEU A 266 -16.24 -13.10 23.02
C LEU A 266 -16.43 -13.66 21.61
N THR A 267 -17.36 -13.10 20.85
CA THR A 267 -17.43 -13.33 19.40
C THR A 267 -16.42 -12.45 18.66
N GLY A 268 -16.08 -12.78 17.42
CA GLY A 268 -15.22 -11.93 16.58
C GLY A 268 -15.74 -10.48 16.45
N ARG A 269 -17.07 -10.31 16.35
CA ARG A 269 -17.71 -8.98 16.36
C ARG A 269 -17.53 -8.23 17.67
N GLN A 270 -17.59 -8.91 18.82
CA GLN A 270 -17.37 -8.28 20.13
C GLN A 270 -15.90 -7.88 20.34
N MET A 271 -14.98 -8.60 19.72
CA MET A 271 -13.55 -8.25 19.66
C MET A 271 -13.23 -7.23 18.56
N ASN A 272 -14.19 -6.87 17.70
CA ASN A 272 -13.98 -6.04 16.52
C ASN A 272 -12.84 -6.55 15.60
N LEU A 273 -12.82 -7.85 15.32
CA LEU A 273 -11.82 -8.45 14.42
C LEU A 273 -11.98 -7.95 12.98
N ASP A 274 -10.85 -7.78 12.29
CA ASP A 274 -10.74 -7.42 10.88
C ASP A 274 -11.44 -8.39 9.93
N GLU A 275 -11.37 -9.67 10.25
CA GLU A 275 -12.07 -10.73 9.53
C GLU A 275 -12.74 -11.71 10.50
N ASP A 276 -13.96 -12.14 10.15
CA ASP A 276 -14.62 -13.23 10.86
C ASP A 276 -13.76 -14.51 10.81
N LEU A 277 -13.81 -15.27 11.91
CA LEU A 277 -13.26 -16.62 11.94
C LEU A 277 -14.14 -17.51 11.07
N LYS A 278 -13.53 -18.18 10.09
CA LYS A 278 -14.28 -19.01 9.15
C LYS A 278 -14.80 -20.26 9.85
N ILE A 279 -16.11 -20.42 9.88
CA ILE A 279 -16.76 -21.68 10.25
C ILE A 279 -16.56 -22.63 9.07
N LYS A 280 -15.78 -23.70 9.24
CA LYS A 280 -15.62 -24.74 8.20
C LYS A 280 -16.83 -25.68 8.15
N ARG A 281 -18.07 -25.17 8.06
CA ARG A 281 -19.27 -26.04 8.02
C ARG A 281 -19.89 -26.28 6.65
N ASP A 282 -19.54 -25.50 5.63
CA ASP A 282 -20.14 -25.63 4.30
C ASP A 282 -19.52 -26.69 3.38
N ARG A 283 -18.86 -27.72 3.93
CA ARG A 283 -18.49 -28.92 3.15
C ARG A 283 -19.29 -30.18 3.51
N ALA A 284 -20.06 -30.17 4.60
CA ALA A 284 -20.77 -31.37 5.06
C ALA A 284 -22.23 -31.49 4.56
N THR A 285 -22.85 -30.41 4.09
CA THR A 285 -24.26 -30.42 3.66
C THR A 285 -24.47 -30.61 2.15
N ALA A 286 -23.42 -30.53 1.33
CA ALA A 286 -23.52 -30.75 -0.12
C ALA A 286 -23.36 -32.23 -0.54
N ASP A 287 -22.68 -33.07 0.27
CA ASP A 287 -22.38 -34.47 -0.08
C ASP A 287 -23.26 -35.51 0.62
N MET A 288 -24.11 -35.12 1.59
CA MET A 288 -25.04 -36.07 2.25
C MET A 288 -26.27 -36.45 1.41
N LEU A 289 -26.43 -35.91 0.20
CA LEU A 289 -27.51 -36.30 -0.73
C LEU A 289 -27.06 -37.27 -1.84
N LYS A 290 -25.79 -37.68 -1.89
CA LYS A 290 -25.33 -38.63 -2.93
C LYS A 290 -24.18 -39.54 -2.48
N VAL A 291 -24.43 -40.58 -1.70
CA VAL A 291 -23.71 -41.86 -1.89
C VAL A 291 -24.60 -43.06 -1.52
N PRO A 292 -24.75 -44.06 -2.40
CA PRO A 292 -25.33 -45.37 -2.06
C PRO A 292 -24.33 -46.26 -1.31
N GLU A 293 -24.86 -46.94 -0.30
CA GLU A 293 -24.30 -48.04 0.52
C GLU A 293 -23.01 -48.71 0.01
N ARG A 294 -21.91 -48.60 0.78
CA ARG A 294 -20.87 -49.65 0.90
C ARG A 294 -20.17 -49.64 2.27
N PRO A 295 -19.65 -50.80 2.71
CA PRO A 295 -19.49 -51.11 4.12
C PRO A 295 -18.10 -50.74 4.70
N PHE A 296 -18.13 -50.53 6.01
CA PHE A 296 -17.04 -50.37 6.99
C PHE A 296 -15.60 -50.71 6.56
N SER A 297 -14.71 -49.74 6.75
CA SER A 297 -13.29 -49.98 7.07
C SER A 297 -12.80 -48.93 8.06
N MET A 298 -12.06 -49.39 9.08
CA MET A 298 -11.51 -48.61 10.18
C MET A 298 -10.46 -47.61 9.69
N ASN A 299 -10.63 -46.35 10.08
CA ASN A 299 -9.58 -45.43 10.53
C ASN A 299 -10.32 -44.19 11.03
N THR A 300 -10.41 -44.05 12.35
CA THR A 300 -10.98 -42.90 13.03
C THR A 300 -10.23 -41.65 12.61
N LEU A 301 -10.77 -40.89 11.65
CA LEU A 301 -10.54 -39.45 11.61
C LEU A 301 -10.91 -38.92 13.00
N PRO A 302 -10.12 -38.00 13.59
CA PRO A 302 -10.54 -37.33 14.81
C PRO A 302 -11.90 -36.72 14.49
N GLU A 303 -12.95 -37.09 15.23
CA GLU A 303 -14.21 -36.36 15.20
C GLU A 303 -13.85 -34.89 15.40
N GLU A 304 -13.97 -34.08 14.35
CA GLU A 304 -13.76 -32.65 14.46
C GLU A 304 -14.66 -32.19 15.59
N LEU A 305 -14.05 -31.68 16.68
CA LEU A 305 -14.80 -31.20 17.83
C LEU A 305 -15.88 -30.26 17.30
N PRO A 306 -17.16 -30.47 17.64
CA PRO A 306 -18.25 -29.70 17.03
C PRO A 306 -18.24 -28.22 17.46
N TYR A 307 -17.38 -27.88 18.43
CA TYR A 307 -17.25 -26.58 19.08
C TYR A 307 -16.23 -25.70 18.37
N GLU A 308 -16.66 -24.55 17.88
CA GLU A 308 -15.79 -23.50 17.32
C GLU A 308 -15.20 -22.63 18.45
N LEU A 309 -14.31 -23.22 19.25
CA LEU A 309 -13.63 -22.54 20.36
C LEU A 309 -12.20 -22.15 19.98
N TRP A 310 -11.89 -20.88 20.19
CA TRP A 310 -10.61 -20.28 19.85
C TRP A 310 -10.00 -19.65 21.10
N LEU A 311 -8.67 -19.72 21.22
CA LEU A 311 -7.90 -19.21 22.33
C LEU A 311 -6.94 -18.15 21.82
N TRP A 312 -6.84 -17.02 22.51
CA TRP A 312 -5.76 -16.08 22.27
C TRP A 312 -4.44 -16.68 22.77
N TYR A 313 -3.43 -16.62 21.92
CA TYR A 313 -2.10 -17.11 22.24
C TYR A 313 -1.24 -15.98 22.82
N ASP A 314 -0.78 -16.18 24.05
CA ASP A 314 0.05 -15.29 24.85
C ASP A 314 1.33 -16.00 25.38
N ASP A 315 1.80 -17.02 24.65
CA ASP A 315 2.91 -17.90 25.04
C ASP A 315 2.67 -18.77 26.29
N SER A 316 1.45 -18.79 26.86
CA SER A 316 1.16 -19.58 28.08
C SER A 316 0.91 -21.07 27.85
N PHE A 317 0.70 -21.53 26.61
CA PHE A 317 0.42 -22.93 26.29
C PHE A 317 0.99 -23.37 24.93
N PRO A 318 1.44 -24.62 24.76
CA PRO A 318 1.89 -25.13 23.47
C PRO A 318 0.71 -25.47 22.54
N TYR A 319 0.91 -25.31 21.24
CA TYR A 319 -0.05 -25.69 20.20
C TYR A 319 0.63 -26.35 18.99
N THR A 320 -0.15 -27.01 18.14
CA THR A 320 0.30 -27.64 16.89
C THR A 320 -0.49 -27.12 15.69
N GLY A 321 0.12 -27.11 14.51
CA GLY A 321 -0.51 -26.59 13.28
C GLY A 321 -0.38 -25.07 13.09
N PHE A 322 -1.23 -24.51 12.24
CA PHE A 322 -1.17 -23.09 11.86
C PHE A 322 -2.17 -22.25 12.67
N PRO A 323 -1.71 -21.30 13.49
CA PRO A 323 -2.60 -20.37 14.17
C PRO A 323 -3.17 -19.38 13.16
N GLN A 324 -4.33 -18.80 13.48
CA GLN A 324 -4.96 -17.79 12.65
C GLN A 324 -4.59 -16.41 13.17
N ARG A 325 -3.82 -15.65 12.38
CA ARG A 325 -3.55 -14.25 12.66
C ARG A 325 -4.76 -13.40 12.25
N ARG A 326 -5.20 -12.55 13.16
CA ARG A 326 -6.26 -11.55 12.98
C ARG A 326 -5.78 -10.22 13.54
N HIS A 327 -6.55 -9.16 13.32
CA HIS A 327 -6.32 -7.88 13.94
C HIS A 327 -7.58 -7.41 14.65
N ILE A 328 -7.44 -6.98 15.91
CA ILE A 328 -8.47 -6.18 16.57
C ILE A 328 -8.40 -4.78 15.97
N ILE A 329 -9.51 -4.31 15.42
CA ILE A 329 -9.61 -2.96 14.87
C ILE A 329 -9.92 -2.01 16.03
N HIS A 330 -9.00 -1.11 16.34
CA HIS A 330 -9.22 0.02 17.23
C HIS A 330 -9.54 1.26 16.42
N ASN A 331 -10.60 1.98 16.82
CA ASN A 331 -10.89 3.28 16.26
C ASN A 331 -10.13 4.33 17.06
N ARG A 332 -9.17 4.99 16.42
CA ARG A 332 -8.50 6.17 16.96
C ARG A 332 -8.96 7.42 16.21
N PHE A 333 -8.89 8.57 16.88
CA PHE A 333 -9.31 9.85 16.32
C PHE A 333 -8.17 10.85 16.45
N PHE A 334 -7.89 11.62 15.39
CA PHE A 334 -6.78 12.57 15.38
C PHE A 334 -7.16 13.89 14.70
N TYR A 335 -6.64 15.00 15.22
CA TYR A 335 -6.62 16.29 14.54
C TYR A 335 -5.27 16.48 13.84
N ASN A 336 -5.25 17.03 12.63
CA ASN A 336 -4.01 17.38 11.94
C ASN A 336 -3.68 18.87 12.10
N SER A 337 -2.46 19.30 11.77
CA SER A 337 -2.06 20.71 11.99
C SER A 337 -2.84 21.75 11.18
N SER A 338 -3.55 21.37 10.11
CA SER A 338 -4.43 22.32 9.41
C SER A 338 -5.73 22.60 10.18
N GLN A 339 -6.04 21.77 11.17
CA GLN A 339 -7.20 21.90 12.06
C GLN A 339 -6.83 22.52 13.41
N LEU A 340 -5.56 22.85 13.64
CA LEU A 340 -5.02 23.31 14.92
C LEU A 340 -4.47 24.74 14.80
N VAL A 341 -4.54 25.49 15.89
CA VAL A 341 -3.96 26.82 16.06
C VAL A 341 -3.13 26.82 17.34
N ASP A 342 -1.92 27.37 17.26
CA ASP A 342 -1.02 27.59 18.39
C ASP A 342 -1.40 28.85 19.20
#